data_AF-Q6MTT1-F1
#
_entry.id   AF-Q6MTT1-F1
#
_cell.length_a   1.000
_cell.length_b   1.000
_cell.length_c   1.000
_cell.angle_alpha   90.00
_cell.angle_beta   90.00
_cell.angle_gamma   90.00
#
_symmetry.space_group_name_H-M   'P 1'
#
loop_
_entity.id
_entity.type
_entity.pdbx_description
1 polymer ?
#
loop_
_entity_poly.entity_id
_entity_poly.type
_entity_poly.pdbx_seq_one_letter_code
_entity_poly.pdbx_strand_id
1 'polypeptide(L)'
;MFSPYSNNLKTNYQILGLDKTQNSFKIDDQLKNKVFLSNSDIQNIYQIINSPYQKQGDDLISSSTNQILYSRKTNTSNVPTILNQTLNNHFLNNQNILDNISSYNSQLMYKTKSNDFKILPKQAWLYDDTDYLNTKYVTKHAKWMDQPIQSINDQNNYSSYGYKIVENNNKKHYYLNPYNLDVNKFTQRQVIDLWSDKNENNKDLSIEKQVDNIVENSPIFGDFVINKNGEIIKSFLRPYYQLRNLKLFIPISDEISWEDFAKYALGWGNNQEPNDDWKANLEKQDEHTREYIQPALKKLKIDQVPLSVKNAWDSVLTNKNITDYIEVRPYDFSIEQERRIDRRHIYFQFTPGYINIKGVLKSAPTTSLDNLILNGSALFYRRTLGKRKNIAPILKLENNKVNYVNKDLKIKLTNIGVSDIYGKSYAIIDSDLANMIYGYDISRSINYDYKPFDTSKIIKRNQLFNTYNTTNWQKQNIIDPWKNTYLKSKNVYDYSPHYYYNTIFSNSNEPLTITSSISIIPEKRLGLAIIDLLNLSDYKTAISNVNFINQTKQLIDQLTKTSIYIAIIIITAISLSASLLIMLITNIYISQYKSFMIMLRSMGHTNKQFDMF
;
A
#
# COMPACT_ATOMS: atom_id res chain seq x y z
N MET A 1 11.85 -2.59 -2.47
CA MET A 1 12.68 -3.34 -3.44
C MET A 1 12.10 -4.72 -3.80
N PHE A 2 12.11 -5.12 -5.06
CA PHE A 2 11.75 -6.49 -5.50
C PHE A 2 12.59 -6.94 -6.70
N SER A 3 12.72 -8.25 -6.91
CA SER A 3 13.38 -8.80 -8.12
C SER A 3 12.34 -9.02 -9.22
N PRO A 4 12.41 -8.31 -10.35
CA PRO A 4 11.48 -8.52 -11.45
C PRO A 4 11.82 -9.75 -12.29
N TYR A 5 10.85 -10.13 -13.12
CA TYR A 5 11.04 -10.99 -14.27
C TYR A 5 11.04 -10.12 -15.53
N SER A 6 12.00 -10.31 -16.42
CA SER A 6 12.04 -9.69 -17.75
C SER A 6 11.84 -10.77 -18.79
N ASN A 7 10.91 -10.59 -19.72
CA ASN A 7 10.60 -11.58 -20.75
C ASN A 7 10.36 -13.00 -20.18
N ASN A 8 9.67 -13.06 -19.03
CA ASN A 8 9.39 -14.28 -18.25
C ASN A 8 10.60 -14.97 -17.60
N LEU A 9 11.78 -14.35 -17.60
CA LEU A 9 12.98 -14.86 -16.91
C LEU A 9 13.28 -14.01 -15.67
N LYS A 10 13.59 -14.68 -14.56
CA LYS A 10 14.00 -13.99 -13.33
C LYS A 10 15.28 -13.21 -13.58
N THR A 11 15.27 -11.93 -13.23
CA THR A 11 16.42 -11.06 -13.45
C THR A 11 17.42 -11.13 -12.30
N ASN A 12 18.68 -10.77 -12.60
CA ASN A 12 19.75 -10.63 -11.60
C ASN A 12 19.86 -9.21 -11.03
N TYR A 13 18.82 -8.39 -11.18
CA TYR A 13 18.74 -7.05 -10.61
C TYR A 13 17.48 -6.89 -9.78
N GLN A 14 17.39 -5.76 -9.07
CA GLN A 14 16.24 -5.42 -8.25
C GLN A 14 15.68 -4.07 -8.65
N ILE A 15 14.36 -3.96 -8.69
CA ILE A 15 13.67 -2.68 -8.82
C ILE A 15 13.57 -2.05 -7.44
N LEU A 16 14.05 -0.81 -7.35
CA LEU A 16 14.02 0.03 -6.17
C LEU A 16 13.10 1.22 -6.43
N GLY A 17 11.86 1.12 -5.94
CA GLY A 17 10.94 2.25 -5.88
C GLY A 17 11.39 3.24 -4.82
N LEU A 18 11.62 4.49 -5.21
CA LEU A 18 12.03 5.58 -4.35
C LEU A 18 10.99 6.70 -4.39
N ASP A 19 10.77 7.33 -3.24
CA ASP A 19 9.98 8.57 -3.19
C ASP A 19 10.85 9.75 -3.61
N LYS A 20 10.28 10.74 -4.30
CA LYS A 20 11.00 11.93 -4.75
C LYS A 20 11.68 12.73 -3.63
N THR A 21 11.14 12.68 -2.40
CA THR A 21 11.75 13.35 -1.24
C THR A 21 12.83 12.54 -0.55
N GLN A 22 13.19 11.35 -1.09
CA GLN A 22 14.22 10.54 -0.46
C GLN A 22 15.60 11.15 -0.64
N ASN A 23 16.34 11.13 0.47
CA ASN A 23 17.70 11.69 0.54
C ASN A 23 18.77 10.62 0.85
N SER A 24 18.38 9.34 0.95
CA SER A 24 19.29 8.20 1.13
C SER A 24 20.27 8.05 -0.04
N PHE A 25 19.84 8.39 -1.27
CA PHE A 25 20.69 8.41 -2.45
C PHE A 25 20.86 9.83 -2.99
N LYS A 26 22.11 10.25 -3.16
CA LYS A 26 22.45 11.45 -3.94
C LYS A 26 22.23 11.11 -5.42
N ILE A 27 21.08 11.50 -5.93
CA ILE A 27 20.74 11.46 -7.35
C ILE A 27 20.78 12.91 -7.83
N ASP A 28 21.42 13.14 -8.98
CA ASP A 28 21.47 14.45 -9.62
C ASP A 28 20.06 15.00 -9.87
N ASP A 29 19.84 16.29 -9.62
CA ASP A 29 18.51 16.89 -9.70
C ASP A 29 17.93 16.84 -11.13
N GLN A 30 18.76 16.87 -12.17
CA GLN A 30 18.30 16.70 -13.56
C GLN A 30 17.75 15.29 -13.79
N LEU A 31 18.37 14.26 -13.20
CA LEU A 31 17.88 12.89 -13.26
C LEU A 31 16.64 12.69 -12.38
N LYS A 32 16.62 13.27 -11.18
CA LYS A 32 15.45 13.24 -10.29
C LYS A 32 14.20 13.77 -10.99
N ASN A 33 14.32 14.94 -11.65
CA ASN A 33 13.21 15.59 -12.36
C ASN A 33 12.69 14.79 -13.56
N LYS A 34 13.46 13.81 -14.06
CA LYS A 34 13.05 12.91 -15.15
C LYS A 34 12.50 11.57 -14.65
N VAL A 35 12.99 11.06 -13.51
CA VAL A 35 12.57 9.74 -12.99
C VAL A 35 11.29 9.83 -12.16
N PHE A 36 11.12 10.90 -11.38
CA PHE A 36 9.98 11.08 -10.50
C PHE A 36 8.90 11.86 -11.22
N LEU A 37 7.75 11.23 -11.41
CA LEU A 37 6.69 11.76 -12.26
C LEU A 37 5.79 12.73 -11.48
N SER A 38 5.10 13.60 -12.22
CA SER A 38 4.05 14.43 -11.64
C SER A 38 2.89 13.56 -11.15
N ASN A 39 2.15 14.00 -10.13
CA ASN A 39 0.98 13.26 -9.66
C ASN A 39 -0.06 13.04 -10.78
N SER A 40 -0.23 14.02 -11.67
CA SER A 40 -1.12 13.88 -12.83
C SER A 40 -0.70 12.71 -13.71
N ASP A 41 0.59 12.60 -14.02
CA ASP A 41 1.13 11.51 -14.84
C ASP A 41 0.96 10.16 -14.13
N ILE A 42 1.23 10.09 -12.82
CA ILE A 42 1.01 8.89 -11.99
C ILE A 42 -0.45 8.46 -11.99
N GLN A 43 -1.42 9.38 -11.79
CA GLN A 43 -2.83 9.03 -11.82
C GLN A 43 -3.26 8.56 -13.22
N ASN A 44 -2.73 9.14 -14.30
CA ASN A 44 -3.03 8.70 -15.67
C ASN A 44 -2.49 7.29 -15.94
N ILE A 45 -1.27 6.96 -15.50
CA ILE A 45 -0.74 5.59 -15.59
C ILE A 45 -1.57 4.62 -14.75
N TYR A 46 -1.94 5.02 -13.53
CA TYR A 46 -2.79 4.21 -12.66
C TYR A 46 -4.14 3.90 -13.33
N GLN A 47 -4.74 4.87 -14.01
CA GLN A 47 -5.95 4.66 -14.81
C GLN A 47 -5.73 3.68 -15.96
N ILE A 48 -4.62 3.81 -16.70
CA ILE A 48 -4.28 2.91 -17.80
C ILE A 48 -4.14 1.47 -17.30
N ILE A 49 -3.54 1.25 -16.13
CA ILE A 49 -3.36 -0.09 -15.54
C ILE A 49 -4.68 -0.69 -15.07
N ASN A 50 -5.58 0.13 -14.51
CA ASN A 50 -6.84 -0.29 -13.90
C ASN A 50 -8.07 -0.15 -14.83
N SER A 51 -7.86 0.12 -16.12
CA SER A 51 -8.92 0.19 -17.13
C SER A 51 -8.74 -0.87 -18.21
N PRO A 52 -9.83 -1.37 -18.83
CA PRO A 52 -9.72 -2.24 -19.99
C PRO A 52 -8.98 -1.54 -21.13
N TYR A 53 -8.18 -2.30 -21.87
CA TYR A 53 -7.48 -1.77 -23.04
C TYR A 53 -8.48 -1.26 -24.08
N GLN A 54 -8.24 -0.04 -24.56
CA GLN A 54 -8.97 0.55 -25.67
C GLN A 54 -7.98 0.82 -26.80
N LYS A 55 -8.29 0.36 -28.02
CA LYS A 55 -7.38 0.48 -29.17
C LYS A 55 -7.31 1.91 -29.74
N GLN A 56 -8.34 2.72 -29.50
CA GLN A 56 -8.44 4.11 -29.93
C GLN A 56 -7.97 5.06 -28.81
N GLY A 57 -7.41 6.21 -29.19
CA GLY A 57 -6.90 7.25 -28.28
C GLY A 57 -5.41 7.53 -28.49
N ASP A 58 -4.93 8.57 -27.80
CA ASP A 58 -3.57 9.08 -27.91
C ASP A 58 -2.60 8.39 -26.94
N ASP A 59 -1.30 8.49 -27.25
CA ASP A 59 -0.23 8.13 -26.33
C ASP A 59 -0.22 9.07 -25.11
N LEU A 60 0.17 8.55 -23.95
CA LEU A 60 0.37 9.39 -22.76
C LEU A 60 1.77 10.01 -22.81
N ILE A 61 1.84 11.33 -22.95
CA ILE A 61 3.07 12.10 -22.90
C ILE A 61 3.11 12.88 -21.58
N SER A 62 4.21 12.77 -20.83
CA SER A 62 4.39 13.51 -19.58
C SER A 62 4.37 15.01 -19.85
N SER A 63 3.51 15.72 -19.13
CA SER A 63 3.44 17.18 -19.18
C SER A 63 4.72 17.86 -18.66
N SER A 64 5.45 17.20 -17.74
CA SER A 64 6.67 17.74 -17.14
C SER A 64 7.95 17.40 -17.89
N THR A 65 8.04 16.21 -18.48
CA THR A 65 9.30 15.71 -19.08
C THR A 65 9.23 15.56 -20.60
N ASN A 66 8.05 15.71 -21.20
CA ASN A 66 7.77 15.43 -22.62
C ASN A 66 8.14 14.00 -23.07
N GLN A 67 8.25 13.06 -22.12
CA GLN A 67 8.52 11.65 -22.39
C GLN A 67 7.21 10.89 -22.66
N ILE A 68 7.25 9.92 -23.57
CA ILE A 68 6.12 9.01 -23.81
C ILE A 68 6.07 7.98 -22.67
N LEU A 69 5.12 8.14 -21.76
CA LEU A 69 4.91 7.27 -20.60
C LEU A 69 4.06 6.03 -20.93
N TYR A 70 3.21 6.11 -21.96
CA TYR A 70 2.45 4.97 -22.44
C TYR A 70 2.20 5.07 -23.94
N SER A 71 2.60 4.03 -24.66
CA SER A 71 2.36 3.87 -26.09
C SER A 71 1.12 3.01 -26.30
N ARG A 72 0.03 3.62 -26.76
CA ARG A 72 -1.27 2.99 -26.99
C ARG A 72 -1.15 1.88 -28.03
N LYS A 73 -0.49 2.17 -29.15
CA LYS A 73 -0.34 1.26 -30.30
C LYS A 73 0.26 -0.09 -29.92
N THR A 74 1.25 -0.09 -29.03
CA THR A 74 1.98 -1.31 -28.61
C THR A 74 1.48 -1.86 -27.27
N ASN A 75 0.53 -1.17 -26.63
CA ASN A 75 0.10 -1.38 -25.25
C ASN A 75 1.30 -1.50 -24.28
N THR A 76 2.22 -0.53 -24.35
CA THR A 76 3.46 -0.52 -23.54
C THR A 76 3.48 0.68 -22.61
N SER A 77 3.60 0.45 -21.30
CA SER A 77 3.92 1.50 -20.32
C SER A 77 5.44 1.61 -20.18
N ASN A 78 5.95 2.80 -20.47
CA ASN A 78 7.37 3.15 -20.35
C ASN A 78 7.60 3.80 -18.98
N VAL A 79 8.50 3.20 -18.21
CA VAL A 79 8.81 3.59 -16.85
C VAL A 79 10.20 4.21 -16.84
N PRO A 80 10.32 5.54 -16.63
CA PRO A 80 11.61 6.21 -16.47
C PRO A 80 12.42 5.56 -15.34
N THR A 81 13.66 5.20 -15.64
CA THR A 81 14.50 4.41 -14.74
C THR A 81 15.93 4.92 -14.73
N ILE A 82 16.50 5.07 -13.53
CA ILE A 82 17.94 5.30 -13.35
C ILE A 82 18.59 3.95 -13.06
N LEU A 83 19.61 3.59 -13.83
CA LEU A 83 20.40 2.38 -13.57
C LEU A 83 21.54 2.71 -12.62
N ASN A 84 21.93 1.79 -11.76
CA ASN A 84 23.22 1.91 -11.09
C ASN A 84 24.35 1.39 -11.98
N GLN A 85 25.61 1.69 -11.65
CA GLN A 85 26.77 1.31 -12.48
C GLN A 85 26.81 -0.20 -12.78
N THR A 86 26.51 -1.05 -11.79
CA THR A 86 26.49 -2.51 -11.98
C THR A 86 25.41 -2.94 -12.98
N LEU A 87 24.18 -2.44 -12.86
CA LEU A 87 23.11 -2.78 -13.80
C LEU A 87 23.36 -2.20 -15.19
N ASN A 88 23.96 -1.00 -15.29
CA ASN A 88 24.28 -0.39 -16.57
C ASN A 88 25.23 -1.28 -17.39
N ASN A 89 26.25 -1.88 -16.76
CA ASN A 89 27.15 -2.82 -17.44
C ASN A 89 26.41 -4.06 -17.96
N HIS A 90 25.45 -4.59 -17.21
CA HIS A 90 24.62 -5.71 -17.68
C HIS A 90 23.69 -5.28 -18.83
N PHE A 91 23.13 -4.08 -18.75
CA PHE A 91 22.25 -3.52 -19.78
C PHE A 91 22.97 -3.30 -21.12
N LEU A 92 24.23 -2.84 -21.08
CA LEU A 92 25.06 -2.70 -22.28
C LEU A 92 25.28 -4.05 -23.00
N ASN A 93 25.38 -5.14 -22.24
CA ASN A 93 25.54 -6.49 -22.80
C ASN A 93 24.21 -7.09 -23.30
N ASN A 94 23.08 -6.72 -22.69
CA ASN A 94 21.76 -7.19 -23.09
C ASN A 94 20.71 -6.10 -22.82
N GLN A 95 20.32 -5.37 -23.86
CA GLN A 95 19.38 -4.27 -23.74
C GLN A 95 17.95 -4.74 -23.39
N ASN A 96 17.61 -5.98 -23.72
CA ASN A 96 16.26 -6.52 -23.52
C ASN A 96 15.97 -6.89 -22.05
N ILE A 97 16.96 -6.82 -21.13
CA ILE A 97 16.76 -7.12 -19.70
C ILE A 97 15.77 -6.16 -19.00
N LEU A 98 15.49 -5.03 -19.64
CA LEU A 98 14.58 -4.00 -19.16
C LEU A 98 13.19 -4.06 -19.83
N ASP A 99 12.99 -5.02 -20.73
CA ASP A 99 11.76 -5.16 -21.51
C ASP A 99 10.81 -6.20 -20.89
N ASN A 100 9.50 -5.95 -21.07
CA ASN A 100 8.40 -6.82 -20.65
C ASN A 100 8.53 -7.27 -19.19
N ILE A 101 8.66 -6.29 -18.31
CA ILE A 101 8.82 -6.48 -16.88
C ILE A 101 7.52 -7.00 -16.28
N SER A 102 7.66 -7.99 -15.42
CA SER A 102 6.59 -8.52 -14.60
C SER A 102 7.09 -8.85 -13.20
N SER A 103 6.14 -9.01 -12.29
CA SER A 103 6.41 -9.36 -10.90
C SER A 103 5.46 -10.47 -10.46
N TYR A 104 5.79 -11.08 -9.32
CA TYR A 104 4.94 -12.04 -8.65
C TYR A 104 4.64 -11.51 -7.26
N ASN A 105 3.38 -11.58 -6.88
CA ASN A 105 2.91 -11.23 -5.56
C ASN A 105 1.83 -12.21 -5.10
N SER A 106 1.59 -12.22 -3.79
CA SER A 106 0.50 -12.99 -3.19
C SER A 106 -0.84 -12.35 -3.55
N GLN A 107 -1.68 -13.11 -4.26
CA GLN A 107 -2.98 -12.64 -4.76
C GLN A 107 -4.08 -13.59 -4.30
N LEU A 108 -5.24 -13.00 -3.98
CA LEU A 108 -6.45 -13.76 -3.73
C LEU A 108 -7.00 -14.26 -5.06
N MET A 109 -7.36 -15.53 -5.09
CA MET A 109 -7.90 -16.22 -6.26
C MET A 109 -9.28 -16.74 -5.93
N TYR A 110 -10.16 -16.80 -6.94
CA TYR A 110 -11.50 -17.36 -6.85
C TYR A 110 -11.63 -18.65 -7.64
N LYS A 111 -12.49 -19.53 -7.14
CA LYS A 111 -12.85 -20.78 -7.79
C LYS A 111 -13.80 -20.53 -8.97
N THR A 112 -13.44 -21.06 -10.14
CA THR A 112 -14.28 -21.07 -11.35
C THR A 112 -15.26 -22.24 -11.31
N LYS A 113 -16.27 -22.22 -12.19
CA LYS A 113 -17.22 -23.34 -12.35
C LYS A 113 -16.52 -24.64 -12.79
N SER A 114 -15.36 -24.54 -13.45
CA SER A 114 -14.49 -25.67 -13.79
C SER A 114 -13.64 -26.23 -12.63
N ASN A 115 -13.80 -25.69 -11.41
CA ASN A 115 -13.00 -25.98 -10.22
C ASN A 115 -11.53 -25.51 -10.27
N ASP A 116 -11.16 -24.73 -11.28
CA ASP A 116 -9.85 -24.06 -11.34
C ASP A 116 -9.86 -22.79 -10.49
N PHE A 117 -8.69 -22.21 -10.21
CA PHE A 117 -8.56 -20.94 -9.51
C PHE A 117 -8.01 -19.86 -10.44
N LYS A 118 -8.68 -18.72 -10.51
CA LYS A 118 -8.24 -17.52 -11.23
C LYS A 118 -8.02 -16.37 -10.26
N ILE A 119 -7.15 -15.42 -10.59
CA ILE A 119 -6.91 -14.24 -9.76
C ILE A 119 -8.20 -13.43 -9.62
N LEU A 120 -8.58 -13.12 -8.38
CA LEU A 120 -9.69 -12.24 -8.08
C LEU A 120 -9.27 -10.78 -8.37
N PRO A 121 -10.00 -10.06 -9.23
CA PRO A 121 -9.69 -8.67 -9.51
C PRO A 121 -9.75 -7.82 -8.24
N LYS A 122 -8.80 -6.91 -8.06
CA LYS A 122 -8.70 -6.06 -6.85
C LYS A 122 -9.99 -5.27 -6.60
N GLN A 123 -10.50 -4.63 -7.64
CA GLN A 123 -11.71 -3.80 -7.54
C GLN A 123 -13.01 -4.62 -7.45
N ALA A 124 -12.94 -5.95 -7.30
CA ALA A 124 -14.09 -6.74 -6.88
C ALA A 124 -14.54 -6.38 -5.44
N TRP A 125 -13.71 -5.67 -4.67
CA TRP A 125 -13.99 -5.22 -3.32
C TRP A 125 -14.16 -3.70 -3.29
N LEU A 126 -15.22 -3.22 -2.63
CA LEU A 126 -15.42 -1.80 -2.34
C LEU A 126 -15.98 -1.62 -0.94
N TYR A 127 -15.67 -0.49 -0.31
CA TYR A 127 -16.28 -0.09 0.95
C TYR A 127 -17.47 0.84 0.68
N ASP A 128 -18.66 0.49 1.14
CA ASP A 128 -19.85 1.34 1.00
C ASP A 128 -19.97 2.33 2.17
N ASP A 129 -19.76 3.61 1.90
CA ASP A 129 -19.83 4.68 2.90
C ASP A 129 -21.15 5.46 2.81
N THR A 130 -22.15 4.93 2.10
CA THR A 130 -23.44 5.61 1.87
C THR A 130 -24.14 5.97 3.18
N ASP A 131 -24.11 5.08 4.17
CA ASP A 131 -24.74 5.34 5.48
C ASP A 131 -24.10 6.52 6.20
N TYR A 132 -22.77 6.66 6.12
CA TYR A 132 -22.04 7.79 6.73
C TYR A 132 -22.43 9.11 6.07
N LEU A 133 -22.49 9.14 4.74
CA LEU A 133 -22.84 10.35 4.00
C LEU A 133 -24.29 10.78 4.19
N ASN A 134 -25.17 9.85 4.58
CA ASN A 134 -26.57 10.14 4.90
C ASN A 134 -26.80 10.55 6.36
N THR A 135 -25.76 10.61 7.20
CA THR A 135 -25.89 11.09 8.58
C THR A 135 -26.23 12.58 8.62
N LYS A 136 -26.94 13.03 9.66
CA LYS A 136 -27.09 14.45 9.98
C LYS A 136 -25.74 15.14 10.21
N TYR A 137 -24.76 14.40 10.72
CA TYR A 137 -23.40 14.92 10.94
C TYR A 137 -22.77 15.44 9.64
N VAL A 138 -22.99 14.73 8.53
CA VAL A 138 -22.55 15.15 7.19
C VAL A 138 -23.53 16.14 6.57
N THR A 139 -24.82 15.80 6.53
CA THR A 139 -25.83 16.50 5.73
C THR A 139 -26.24 17.86 6.26
N LYS A 140 -25.95 18.20 7.52
CA LYS A 140 -26.18 19.56 8.07
C LYS A 140 -25.32 20.64 7.40
N HIS A 141 -24.28 20.26 6.65
CA HIS A 141 -23.45 21.18 5.88
C HIS A 141 -23.99 21.29 4.44
N ALA A 142 -24.50 22.49 4.10
CA ALA A 142 -25.15 22.75 2.81
C ALA A 142 -24.19 22.69 1.61
N LYS A 143 -22.92 23.06 1.79
CA LYS A 143 -21.91 22.98 0.74
C LYS A 143 -21.09 21.71 0.92
N TRP A 144 -20.90 20.96 -0.16
CA TRP A 144 -20.11 19.72 -0.17
C TRP A 144 -18.68 19.92 0.33
N MET A 145 -18.04 21.04 0.00
CA MET A 145 -16.69 21.37 0.49
C MET A 145 -16.62 21.50 2.02
N ASP A 146 -17.74 21.83 2.66
CA ASP A 146 -17.87 22.00 4.09
C ASP A 146 -18.24 20.69 4.81
N GLN A 147 -18.56 19.62 4.08
CA GLN A 147 -18.89 18.31 4.64
C GLN A 147 -17.64 17.56 5.16
N PRO A 148 -17.75 16.78 6.25
CA PRO A 148 -16.65 16.02 6.84
C PRO A 148 -16.43 14.70 6.08
N ILE A 149 -15.95 14.79 4.86
CA ILE A 149 -15.98 13.66 3.90
C ILE A 149 -14.72 13.64 3.04
N GLN A 150 -14.43 12.52 2.38
CA GLN A 150 -13.43 12.48 1.32
C GLN A 150 -13.94 13.20 0.05
N SER A 151 -13.03 13.57 -0.85
CA SER A 151 -13.39 14.24 -2.12
C SER A 151 -14.25 13.33 -3.02
N ILE A 152 -15.07 13.91 -3.90
CA ILE A 152 -15.73 13.13 -4.97
C ILE A 152 -14.78 13.02 -6.14
N ASN A 153 -14.75 11.85 -6.75
CA ASN A 153 -14.16 11.69 -8.07
C ASN A 153 -15.22 11.89 -9.16
N ASP A 154 -15.42 13.14 -9.57
CA ASP A 154 -16.47 13.53 -10.54
C ASP A 154 -16.18 13.09 -11.99
N GLN A 155 -15.00 12.52 -12.29
CA GLN A 155 -14.55 12.32 -13.68
C GLN A 155 -14.48 10.85 -14.12
N ASN A 156 -15.03 9.90 -13.35
CA ASN A 156 -14.79 8.45 -13.58
C ASN A 156 -13.30 8.07 -13.64
N ASN A 157 -12.42 8.97 -13.21
CA ASN A 157 -11.00 8.73 -13.16
C ASN A 157 -10.76 7.69 -12.07
N TYR A 158 -9.93 6.70 -12.29
CA TYR A 158 -9.47 5.83 -11.20
C TYR A 158 -8.47 6.63 -10.38
N SER A 159 -8.94 7.50 -9.49
CA SER A 159 -8.04 8.11 -8.50
C SER A 159 -7.81 7.09 -7.38
N SER A 160 -6.64 7.21 -6.76
CA SER A 160 -6.35 6.57 -5.47
C SER A 160 -7.07 7.23 -4.29
N TYR A 161 -7.98 8.20 -4.49
CA TYR A 161 -8.65 8.86 -3.36
C TYR A 161 -10.04 9.35 -3.71
N GLY A 162 -10.94 9.26 -2.73
CA GLY A 162 -12.29 9.82 -2.82
C GLY A 162 -13.36 8.82 -3.22
N TYR A 163 -14.59 9.34 -3.27
CA TYR A 163 -15.78 8.54 -3.53
C TYR A 163 -15.99 8.29 -5.01
N LYS A 164 -16.34 7.04 -5.30
CA LYS A 164 -17.00 6.65 -6.52
C LYS A 164 -18.50 6.58 -6.29
N ILE A 165 -19.26 7.18 -7.19
CA ILE A 165 -20.71 7.32 -7.07
C ILE A 165 -21.41 6.36 -8.03
N VAL A 166 -22.45 5.69 -7.55
CA VAL A 166 -23.44 4.99 -8.38
C VAL A 166 -24.80 5.59 -8.06
N GLU A 167 -25.53 6.01 -9.08
CA GLU A 167 -26.88 6.55 -8.91
C GLU A 167 -27.91 5.61 -9.53
N ASN A 168 -28.90 5.22 -8.75
CA ASN A 168 -30.01 4.37 -9.19
C ASN A 168 -31.30 4.84 -8.52
N ASN A 169 -32.38 5.02 -9.28
CA ASN A 169 -33.69 5.45 -8.78
C ASN A 169 -33.61 6.70 -7.87
N ASN A 170 -32.84 7.71 -8.30
CA ASN A 170 -32.57 8.95 -7.55
C ASN A 170 -31.88 8.76 -6.19
N LYS A 171 -31.32 7.56 -5.93
CA LYS A 171 -30.50 7.27 -4.74
C LYS A 171 -29.04 7.15 -5.16
N LYS A 172 -28.18 7.89 -4.47
CA LYS A 172 -26.73 7.84 -4.65
C LYS A 172 -26.10 6.90 -3.65
N HIS A 173 -25.26 6.00 -4.15
CA HIS A 173 -24.40 5.12 -3.39
C HIS A 173 -22.96 5.57 -3.55
N TYR A 174 -22.21 5.59 -2.44
CA TYR A 174 -20.88 6.13 -2.39
C TYR A 174 -19.90 5.07 -1.91
N TYR A 175 -18.91 4.79 -2.75
CA TYR A 175 -17.95 3.73 -2.52
C TYR A 175 -16.54 4.30 -2.39
N LEU A 176 -15.82 3.82 -1.37
CA LEU A 176 -14.39 4.03 -1.21
C LEU A 176 -13.63 2.81 -1.68
N ASN A 177 -12.43 3.03 -2.21
CA ASN A 177 -11.49 1.96 -2.47
C ASN A 177 -10.91 1.49 -1.12
N PRO A 178 -11.17 0.23 -0.69
CA PRO A 178 -10.71 -0.27 0.60
C PRO A 178 -9.19 -0.31 0.69
N TYR A 179 -8.48 -0.37 -0.43
CA TYR A 179 -7.01 -0.33 -0.44
C TYR A 179 -6.44 1.03 0.01
N ASN A 180 -7.28 2.03 0.25
CA ASN A 180 -6.84 3.37 0.57
C ASN A 180 -7.24 3.72 2.03
N LEU A 181 -7.83 2.76 2.73
CA LEU A 181 -8.34 2.88 4.08
C LEU A 181 -7.36 2.21 5.05
N ASP A 182 -7.10 2.86 6.19
CA ASP A 182 -6.21 2.29 7.20
C ASP A 182 -6.93 1.16 7.95
N VAL A 183 -6.28 0.00 8.01
CA VAL A 183 -6.85 -1.25 8.56
C VAL A 183 -7.16 -1.09 10.06
N ASN A 184 -6.39 -0.29 10.77
CA ASN A 184 -6.57 0.02 12.20
C ASN A 184 -7.78 0.95 12.49
N LYS A 185 -8.41 1.52 11.45
CA LYS A 185 -9.58 2.42 11.55
C LYS A 185 -10.87 1.69 11.22
N PHE A 186 -10.86 0.36 11.17
CA PHE A 186 -12.05 -0.47 11.01
C PHE A 186 -12.59 -0.93 12.36
N THR A 187 -13.91 -1.09 12.44
CA THR A 187 -14.60 -1.59 13.62
C THR A 187 -15.70 -2.57 13.23
N GLN A 188 -15.93 -3.56 14.11
CA GLN A 188 -17.08 -4.46 14.03
C GLN A 188 -18.33 -3.86 14.66
N ARG A 189 -18.19 -2.79 15.45
CA ARG A 189 -19.32 -2.11 16.09
C ARG A 189 -20.16 -1.36 15.05
N GLN A 190 -21.48 -1.41 15.19
CA GLN A 190 -22.37 -0.52 14.46
C GLN A 190 -22.25 0.90 15.04
N VAL A 191 -21.70 1.83 14.25
CA VAL A 191 -21.38 3.21 14.70
C VAL A 191 -22.30 4.27 14.09
N ILE A 192 -23.16 3.88 13.15
CA ILE A 192 -24.13 4.75 12.48
C ILE A 192 -25.55 4.25 12.76
N ASP A 193 -26.45 5.17 13.12
CA ASP A 193 -27.88 4.93 13.30
C ASP A 193 -28.71 5.96 12.52
N LEU A 194 -29.22 5.57 11.34
CA LEU A 194 -30.09 6.40 10.50
C LEU A 194 -31.59 6.23 10.80
N TRP A 195 -31.94 5.39 11.77
CA TRP A 195 -33.32 4.94 12.01
C TRP A 195 -33.92 5.53 13.28
N SER A 196 -33.14 5.60 14.36
CA SER A 196 -33.63 6.07 15.66
C SER A 196 -34.25 7.47 15.63
N ASP A 197 -33.73 8.35 14.76
CA ASP A 197 -34.24 9.72 14.60
C ASP A 197 -35.61 9.81 13.93
N LYS A 198 -35.98 8.82 13.12
CA LYS A 198 -37.27 8.80 12.39
C LYS A 198 -38.42 8.37 13.30
N ASN A 199 -38.10 7.76 14.43
CA ASN A 199 -39.05 7.27 15.41
C ASN A 199 -39.08 8.26 16.58
N GLU A 200 -39.85 9.35 16.42
CA GLU A 200 -40.06 10.35 17.47
C GLU A 200 -40.45 9.65 18.79
N ASN A 201 -39.65 9.85 19.85
CA ASN A 201 -39.77 9.27 21.20
C ASN A 201 -39.18 7.86 21.46
N ASN A 202 -37.89 7.66 21.17
CA ASN A 202 -37.20 6.44 21.63
C ASN A 202 -36.86 6.50 23.14
N LYS A 203 -37.86 6.22 24.00
CA LYS A 203 -37.66 5.82 25.41
C LYS A 203 -37.20 4.35 25.53
N ASP A 204 -37.00 3.67 24.41
CA ASP A 204 -36.60 2.27 24.36
C ASP A 204 -35.16 2.11 24.83
N LEU A 205 -34.99 1.58 26.05
CA LEU A 205 -33.69 1.40 26.70
C LEU A 205 -32.80 0.36 26.00
N SER A 206 -33.36 -0.39 25.04
CA SER A 206 -32.63 -1.36 24.23
C SER A 206 -31.90 -0.73 23.03
N ILE A 207 -32.13 0.53 22.72
CA ILE A 207 -31.51 1.23 21.59
C ILE A 207 -30.37 2.11 22.09
N GLU A 208 -29.25 2.12 21.37
CA GLU A 208 -28.13 3.00 21.67
C GLU A 208 -28.52 4.47 21.51
N LYS A 209 -27.93 5.31 22.37
CA LYS A 209 -27.99 6.76 22.17
C LYS A 209 -27.13 7.14 20.97
N GLN A 210 -27.45 8.27 20.36
CA GLN A 210 -26.71 8.82 19.22
C GLN A 210 -26.73 10.34 19.23
N VAL A 211 -25.79 10.94 18.52
CA VAL A 211 -25.71 12.37 18.21
C VAL A 211 -25.50 12.51 16.70
N ASP A 212 -26.39 13.22 16.01
CA ASP A 212 -26.33 13.43 14.55
C ASP A 212 -26.16 12.13 13.73
N ASN A 213 -26.85 11.07 14.13
CA ASN A 213 -26.79 9.70 13.62
C ASN A 213 -25.49 8.93 13.92
N ILE A 214 -24.59 9.48 14.74
CA ILE A 214 -23.40 8.78 15.23
C ILE A 214 -23.69 8.19 16.61
N VAL A 215 -23.55 6.88 16.74
CA VAL A 215 -23.82 6.15 17.99
C VAL A 215 -22.87 6.63 19.11
N GLU A 216 -23.38 6.80 20.33
CA GLU A 216 -22.62 7.28 21.48
C GLU A 216 -21.45 6.34 21.81
N ASN A 217 -20.31 6.88 22.24
CA ASN A 217 -19.07 6.12 22.49
C ASN A 217 -18.47 5.41 21.25
N SER A 218 -18.89 5.77 20.03
CA SER A 218 -18.26 5.24 18.82
C SER A 218 -16.78 5.64 18.74
N PRO A 219 -15.88 4.75 18.31
CA PRO A 219 -14.51 5.12 18.01
C PRO A 219 -14.48 6.08 16.81
N ILE A 220 -13.73 7.18 16.94
CA ILE A 220 -13.60 8.24 15.95
C ILE A 220 -12.13 8.51 15.65
N PHE A 221 -11.82 8.96 14.44
CA PHE A 221 -10.48 9.38 14.05
C PHE A 221 -10.53 10.64 13.17
N GLY A 222 -9.41 11.37 13.15
CA GLY A 222 -9.15 12.47 12.22
C GLY A 222 -8.70 11.98 10.86
N ASP A 223 -9.34 12.50 9.82
CA ASP A 223 -9.07 12.24 8.42
C ASP A 223 -8.90 13.57 7.65
N PHE A 224 -8.51 13.47 6.38
CA PHE A 224 -8.20 14.61 5.53
C PHE A 224 -8.93 14.58 4.20
N VAL A 225 -9.29 15.76 3.70
CA VAL A 225 -9.74 15.96 2.33
C VAL A 225 -8.52 16.31 1.49
N ILE A 226 -8.29 15.52 0.46
CA ILE A 226 -7.19 15.67 -0.48
C ILE A 226 -7.77 16.10 -1.82
N ASN A 227 -7.24 17.17 -2.39
CA ASN A 227 -7.62 17.60 -3.73
C ASN A 227 -6.95 16.72 -4.81
N LYS A 228 -7.32 16.93 -6.08
CA LYS A 228 -6.76 16.17 -7.22
C LYS A 228 -5.25 16.31 -7.37
N ASN A 229 -4.66 17.37 -6.85
CA ASN A 229 -3.21 17.63 -6.90
C ASN A 229 -2.46 16.94 -5.75
N GLY A 230 -3.16 16.32 -4.80
CA GLY A 230 -2.57 15.69 -3.62
C GLY A 230 -2.45 16.59 -2.40
N GLU A 231 -2.97 17.81 -2.44
CA GLU A 231 -2.89 18.72 -1.30
C GLU A 231 -3.98 18.43 -0.28
N ILE A 232 -3.59 18.42 1.00
CA ILE A 232 -4.52 18.42 2.12
C ILE A 232 -5.16 19.80 2.21
N ILE A 233 -6.45 19.87 1.89
CA ILE A 233 -7.22 21.13 1.91
C ILE A 233 -8.08 21.27 3.16
N LYS A 234 -8.37 20.16 3.85
CA LYS A 234 -9.23 20.15 5.03
C LYS A 234 -8.94 18.92 5.89
N SER A 235 -9.16 19.04 7.19
CA SER A 235 -9.23 17.92 8.12
C SER A 235 -10.68 17.73 8.57
N PHE A 236 -11.05 16.56 9.06
CA PHE A 236 -12.36 16.29 9.66
C PHE A 236 -12.29 15.10 10.62
N LEU A 237 -13.23 15.00 11.55
CA LEU A 237 -13.42 13.80 12.38
C LEU A 237 -14.49 12.92 11.74
N ARG A 238 -14.27 11.59 11.77
CA ARG A 238 -15.26 10.60 11.34
C ARG A 238 -15.24 9.37 12.25
N PRO A 239 -16.37 8.64 12.36
CA PRO A 239 -16.37 7.32 12.99
C PRO A 239 -15.50 6.34 12.20
N TYR A 240 -15.04 5.30 12.89
CA TYR A 240 -14.32 4.18 12.28
C TYR A 240 -15.15 3.52 11.17
N TYR A 241 -14.47 2.99 10.16
CA TYR A 241 -15.08 2.23 9.06
C TYR A 241 -15.75 0.96 9.57
N GLN A 242 -16.98 0.70 9.17
CA GLN A 242 -17.71 -0.49 9.61
C GLN A 242 -17.32 -1.70 8.75
N LEU A 243 -16.81 -2.77 9.35
CA LEU A 243 -16.39 -3.97 8.58
C LEU A 243 -17.53 -4.59 7.79
N ARG A 244 -18.76 -4.48 8.29
CA ARG A 244 -20.00 -4.85 7.60
C ARG A 244 -20.20 -4.16 6.25
N ASN A 245 -19.64 -2.96 6.07
CA ASN A 245 -19.79 -2.16 4.85
C ASN A 245 -18.71 -2.45 3.81
N LEU A 246 -17.73 -3.31 4.13
CA LEU A 246 -16.84 -3.86 3.12
C LEU A 246 -17.61 -4.92 2.32
N LYS A 247 -17.67 -4.72 0.99
CA LYS A 247 -18.48 -5.53 0.08
C LYS A 247 -17.63 -6.19 -0.98
N LEU A 248 -17.95 -7.44 -1.29
CA LEU A 248 -17.41 -8.21 -2.40
C LEU A 248 -18.48 -8.38 -3.47
N PHE A 249 -18.16 -8.03 -4.70
CA PHE A 249 -19.07 -8.12 -5.85
C PHE A 249 -18.66 -9.29 -6.74
N ILE A 250 -19.54 -10.27 -6.90
CA ILE A 250 -19.32 -11.46 -7.75
C ILE A 250 -20.37 -11.47 -8.88
N PRO A 251 -19.96 -11.53 -10.15
CA PRO A 251 -20.92 -11.58 -11.24
C PRO A 251 -21.62 -12.93 -11.31
N ILE A 252 -22.91 -12.89 -11.65
CA ILE A 252 -23.70 -14.09 -11.94
C ILE A 252 -23.37 -14.52 -13.36
N SER A 253 -22.48 -15.50 -13.48
CA SER A 253 -21.93 -15.98 -14.75
C SER A 253 -21.62 -17.46 -14.69
N ASP A 254 -21.64 -18.14 -15.84
CA ASP A 254 -21.24 -19.55 -15.96
C ASP A 254 -19.74 -19.78 -15.81
N GLU A 255 -18.91 -18.74 -15.80
CA GLU A 255 -17.47 -18.86 -15.55
C GLU A 255 -17.10 -18.93 -14.06
N ILE A 256 -18.01 -18.51 -13.18
CA ILE A 256 -17.76 -18.39 -11.75
C ILE A 256 -18.72 -19.26 -10.96
N SER A 257 -18.23 -19.90 -9.91
CA SER A 257 -19.08 -20.61 -8.95
C SER A 257 -19.81 -19.64 -8.02
N TRP A 258 -20.59 -18.71 -8.57
CA TRP A 258 -21.24 -17.63 -7.81
C TRP A 258 -22.24 -18.18 -6.77
N GLU A 259 -22.87 -19.34 -7.03
CA GLU A 259 -23.73 -20.00 -6.05
C GLU A 259 -22.93 -20.46 -4.82
N ASP A 260 -21.68 -20.91 -5.00
CA ASP A 260 -20.80 -21.25 -3.87
C ASP A 260 -20.53 -19.98 -3.03
N PHE A 261 -20.26 -18.83 -3.67
CA PHE A 261 -20.10 -17.56 -2.96
C PHE A 261 -21.35 -17.18 -2.18
N ALA A 262 -22.54 -17.32 -2.78
CA ALA A 262 -23.81 -17.05 -2.11
C ALA A 262 -24.00 -17.96 -0.88
N LYS A 263 -23.79 -19.27 -1.01
CA LYS A 263 -23.97 -20.22 0.09
C LYS A 263 -22.96 -20.04 1.22
N TYR A 264 -21.72 -19.65 0.91
CA TYR A 264 -20.70 -19.42 1.92
C TYR A 264 -21.01 -18.15 2.74
N ALA A 265 -21.73 -17.20 2.14
CA ALA A 265 -22.18 -15.96 2.79
C ALA A 265 -23.36 -16.16 3.75
N LEU A 266 -23.96 -17.35 3.81
CA LEU A 266 -25.09 -17.65 4.68
C LEU A 266 -24.66 -18.33 5.98
N GLY A 267 -25.60 -18.45 6.92
CA GLY A 267 -25.40 -19.23 8.16
C GLY A 267 -25.35 -20.73 7.87
N TRP A 268 -24.35 -21.42 8.42
CA TRP A 268 -24.21 -22.89 8.35
C TRP A 268 -24.51 -23.44 9.74
N GLY A 269 -25.50 -24.34 9.87
CA GLY A 269 -25.77 -25.04 11.13
C GLY A 269 -25.02 -26.36 11.19
N ASN A 270 -24.39 -26.71 12.31
CA ASN A 270 -23.66 -27.98 12.49
C ASN A 270 -22.64 -28.30 11.38
N ASN A 271 -21.99 -27.28 10.81
CA ASN A 271 -21.10 -27.40 9.64
C ASN A 271 -21.75 -27.98 8.38
N GLN A 272 -23.08 -27.94 8.26
CA GLN A 272 -23.82 -28.30 7.06
C GLN A 272 -24.14 -27.06 6.22
N GLU A 273 -24.06 -27.23 4.90
CA GLU A 273 -24.37 -26.22 3.91
C GLU A 273 -25.82 -25.72 4.07
N PRO A 274 -26.11 -24.43 3.84
CA PRO A 274 -27.48 -23.92 3.80
C PRO A 274 -28.30 -24.61 2.69
N ASN A 275 -29.59 -24.83 2.95
CA ASN A 275 -30.54 -25.24 1.91
C ASN A 275 -30.74 -24.09 0.91
N ASP A 276 -31.25 -24.39 -0.29
CA ASP A 276 -31.43 -23.44 -1.39
C ASP A 276 -32.54 -22.39 -1.20
N ASP A 277 -33.17 -22.31 -0.02
CA ASP A 277 -34.18 -21.31 0.34
C ASP A 277 -33.70 -19.86 0.15
N TRP A 278 -32.39 -19.67 0.10
CA TRP A 278 -31.78 -18.37 -0.15
C TRP A 278 -32.11 -17.79 -1.52
N LYS A 279 -32.36 -18.63 -2.52
CA LYS A 279 -32.66 -18.21 -3.89
C LYS A 279 -33.94 -17.38 -3.96
N ALA A 280 -34.96 -17.75 -3.17
CA ALA A 280 -36.23 -17.01 -3.12
C ALA A 280 -36.11 -15.63 -2.44
N ASN A 281 -35.13 -15.45 -1.55
CA ASN A 281 -34.92 -14.20 -0.84
C ASN A 281 -34.01 -13.21 -1.59
N LEU A 282 -33.20 -13.69 -2.55
CA LEU A 282 -32.30 -12.84 -3.33
C LEU A 282 -32.99 -11.71 -4.11
N GLU A 283 -34.20 -11.97 -4.61
CA GLU A 283 -34.95 -10.98 -5.40
C GLU A 283 -35.67 -9.95 -4.50
N LYS A 284 -35.78 -10.23 -3.20
CA LYS A 284 -36.43 -9.33 -2.25
C LYS A 284 -35.49 -8.20 -1.85
N GLN A 285 -36.03 -6.99 -1.77
CA GLN A 285 -35.29 -5.76 -1.48
C GLN A 285 -35.77 -5.07 -0.20
N ASP A 286 -36.68 -5.69 0.55
CA ASP A 286 -37.20 -5.14 1.81
C ASP A 286 -36.15 -5.19 2.94
N GLU A 287 -36.26 -4.28 3.90
CA GLU A 287 -35.31 -4.16 5.01
C GLU A 287 -35.26 -5.44 5.86
N HIS A 288 -36.41 -6.10 6.10
CA HIS A 288 -36.47 -7.35 6.85
C HIS A 288 -35.63 -8.45 6.18
N THR A 289 -35.80 -8.66 4.87
CA THR A 289 -34.97 -9.62 4.15
C THR A 289 -33.50 -9.19 4.14
N ARG A 290 -33.22 -7.92 3.81
CA ARG A 290 -31.86 -7.40 3.60
C ARG A 290 -31.03 -7.32 4.87
N GLU A 291 -31.63 -7.09 6.03
CA GLU A 291 -30.91 -6.77 7.28
C GLU A 291 -31.12 -7.83 8.37
N TYR A 292 -32.09 -8.73 8.22
CA TYR A 292 -32.38 -9.79 9.21
C TYR A 292 -32.36 -11.22 8.64
N ILE A 293 -33.02 -11.49 7.50
CA ILE A 293 -33.04 -12.86 6.92
C ILE A 293 -31.69 -13.18 6.23
N GLN A 294 -31.22 -12.29 5.35
CA GLN A 294 -30.00 -12.43 4.57
C GLN A 294 -29.11 -11.17 4.63
N PRO A 295 -28.62 -10.82 5.81
CA PRO A 295 -27.82 -9.61 6.03
C PRO A 295 -26.52 -9.55 5.21
N ALA A 296 -25.99 -10.69 4.78
CA ALA A 296 -24.71 -10.76 4.10
C ALA A 296 -24.76 -10.93 2.59
N LEU A 297 -25.95 -11.07 2.00
CA LEU A 297 -26.11 -11.38 0.58
C LEU A 297 -27.21 -10.53 -0.05
N LYS A 298 -26.92 -9.93 -1.20
CA LYS A 298 -27.89 -9.16 -1.99
C LYS A 298 -27.66 -9.36 -3.47
N LYS A 299 -28.73 -9.47 -4.27
CA LYS A 299 -28.64 -9.40 -5.73
C LYS A 299 -28.68 -7.95 -6.21
N LEU A 300 -27.83 -7.62 -7.17
CA LEU A 300 -27.72 -6.31 -7.80
C LEU A 300 -27.83 -6.44 -9.33
N LYS A 301 -28.51 -5.47 -9.94
CA LYS A 301 -28.48 -5.24 -11.39
C LYS A 301 -27.19 -4.52 -11.79
N ILE A 302 -26.74 -4.70 -13.04
CA ILE A 302 -25.48 -4.11 -13.55
C ILE A 302 -25.37 -2.58 -13.41
N ASP A 303 -26.49 -1.87 -13.44
CA ASP A 303 -26.57 -0.41 -13.25
C ASP A 303 -26.36 -0.01 -11.78
N GLN A 304 -26.62 -0.92 -10.83
CA GLN A 304 -26.33 -0.75 -9.40
C GLN A 304 -24.87 -1.06 -9.05
N VAL A 305 -24.10 -1.61 -10.00
CA VAL A 305 -22.72 -2.04 -9.74
C VAL A 305 -21.74 -0.95 -10.18
N PRO A 306 -20.79 -0.57 -9.30
CA PRO A 306 -19.82 0.47 -9.61
C PRO A 306 -18.97 0.15 -10.87
N LEU A 307 -18.73 1.12 -11.76
CA LEU A 307 -17.95 0.96 -13.02
C LEU A 307 -16.60 0.20 -12.92
N SER A 308 -15.67 0.62 -12.04
CA SER A 308 -14.45 -0.14 -11.68
C SER A 308 -14.65 -1.62 -11.35
N VAL A 309 -15.76 -2.04 -10.72
CA VAL A 309 -16.05 -3.47 -10.48
C VAL A 309 -16.31 -4.16 -11.81
N LYS A 310 -17.18 -3.56 -12.64
CA LYS A 310 -17.54 -4.09 -13.97
C LYS A 310 -16.31 -4.25 -14.85
N ASN A 311 -15.53 -3.18 -14.97
CA ASN A 311 -14.31 -3.14 -15.75
C ASN A 311 -13.24 -4.14 -15.25
N ALA A 312 -13.14 -4.33 -13.93
CA ALA A 312 -12.22 -5.32 -13.37
C ALA A 312 -12.65 -6.75 -13.71
N TRP A 313 -13.94 -7.07 -13.67
CA TRP A 313 -14.45 -8.37 -14.08
C TRP A 313 -14.37 -8.58 -15.60
N ASP A 314 -14.67 -7.57 -16.41
CA ASP A 314 -14.55 -7.60 -17.88
C ASP A 314 -13.13 -7.91 -18.36
N SER A 315 -12.11 -7.65 -17.52
CA SER A 315 -10.71 -7.96 -17.83
C SER A 315 -10.34 -9.43 -17.63
N VAL A 316 -11.07 -10.16 -16.79
CA VAL A 316 -10.76 -11.56 -16.43
C VAL A 316 -11.75 -12.57 -16.98
N LEU A 317 -12.97 -12.14 -17.31
CA LEU A 317 -14.03 -12.98 -17.86
C LEU A 317 -13.99 -12.98 -19.39
N THR A 318 -14.38 -14.11 -19.97
CA THR A 318 -14.55 -14.23 -21.43
C THR A 318 -15.94 -13.76 -21.85
N ASN A 319 -16.97 -14.04 -21.05
CA ASN A 319 -18.32 -13.55 -21.23
C ASN A 319 -18.44 -12.11 -20.70
N LYS A 320 -18.74 -11.18 -21.61
CA LYS A 320 -18.92 -9.76 -21.31
C LYS A 320 -20.39 -9.37 -21.10
N ASN A 321 -21.32 -10.30 -21.28
CA ASN A 321 -22.76 -10.06 -21.16
C ASN A 321 -23.25 -10.34 -19.73
N ILE A 322 -22.58 -9.76 -18.74
CA ILE A 322 -23.00 -9.86 -17.35
C ILE A 322 -24.15 -8.89 -17.11
N THR A 323 -25.28 -9.37 -16.60
CA THR A 323 -26.46 -8.53 -16.30
C THR A 323 -26.66 -8.30 -14.81
N ASP A 324 -26.26 -9.28 -13.99
CA ASP A 324 -26.53 -9.33 -12.57
C ASP A 324 -25.27 -9.70 -11.78
N TYR A 325 -25.18 -9.21 -10.54
CA TYR A 325 -24.12 -9.51 -9.59
C TYR A 325 -24.74 -9.90 -8.25
N ILE A 326 -23.99 -10.67 -7.46
CA ILE A 326 -24.22 -10.79 -6.02
C ILE A 326 -23.25 -9.88 -5.27
N GLU A 327 -23.78 -9.14 -4.31
CA GLU A 327 -23.04 -8.41 -3.28
C GLU A 327 -22.96 -9.29 -2.03
N VAL A 328 -21.75 -9.54 -1.55
CA VAL A 328 -21.48 -10.27 -0.31
C VAL A 328 -20.89 -9.30 0.72
N ARG A 329 -21.34 -9.36 1.98
CA ARG A 329 -20.70 -8.69 3.13
C ARG A 329 -19.80 -9.69 3.88
N PRO A 330 -18.52 -9.83 3.49
CA PRO A 330 -17.61 -10.88 3.98
C PRO A 330 -17.30 -10.84 5.48
N TYR A 331 -17.46 -9.70 6.15
CA TYR A 331 -17.15 -9.49 7.57
C TYR A 331 -18.37 -9.25 8.45
N ASP A 332 -19.58 -9.43 7.92
CA ASP A 332 -20.81 -9.26 8.68
C ASP A 332 -20.99 -10.41 9.69
N PHE A 333 -21.10 -10.08 10.99
CA PHE A 333 -21.24 -11.09 12.04
C PHE A 333 -22.67 -11.50 12.35
N SER A 334 -23.67 -10.87 11.72
CA SER A 334 -25.06 -11.37 11.81
C SER A 334 -25.25 -12.79 11.27
N ILE A 335 -24.19 -13.34 10.67
CA ILE A 335 -24.02 -14.72 10.22
C ILE A 335 -23.52 -15.66 11.35
N GLU A 336 -23.54 -15.26 12.63
CA GLU A 336 -22.99 -16.11 13.70
C GLU A 336 -23.67 -17.50 13.80
N GLN A 337 -22.84 -18.49 13.46
CA GLN A 337 -22.77 -19.94 13.70
C GLN A 337 -23.99 -20.87 13.67
N GLU A 338 -25.25 -20.47 13.69
CA GLU A 338 -26.35 -21.44 13.61
C GLU A 338 -27.56 -20.93 12.82
N ARG A 339 -28.29 -21.84 12.15
CA ARG A 339 -29.59 -21.53 11.53
C ARG A 339 -30.58 -20.95 12.56
N ARG A 340 -30.36 -21.24 13.85
CA ARG A 340 -31.19 -20.78 14.97
C ARG A 340 -31.04 -19.27 15.19
N ILE A 341 -32.19 -18.61 15.30
CA ILE A 341 -32.33 -17.15 15.33
C ILE A 341 -31.79 -16.53 16.64
N ASP A 342 -31.85 -17.28 17.74
CA ASP A 342 -31.49 -16.86 19.12
C ASP A 342 -29.98 -16.76 19.38
N ARG A 343 -29.14 -17.23 18.44
CA ARG A 343 -27.67 -17.23 18.55
C ARG A 343 -26.96 -16.31 17.56
N ARG A 344 -27.71 -15.53 16.77
CA ARG A 344 -27.15 -14.60 15.79
C ARG A 344 -26.69 -13.32 16.48
N HIS A 345 -25.60 -12.73 15.99
CA HIS A 345 -25.29 -11.35 16.33
C HIS A 345 -26.33 -10.42 15.68
N ILE A 346 -26.95 -9.55 16.46
CA ILE A 346 -27.97 -8.62 15.94
C ILE A 346 -27.47 -7.20 16.19
N TYR A 347 -27.26 -6.45 15.11
CA TYR A 347 -26.80 -5.05 15.18
C TYR A 347 -27.95 -4.06 15.48
N PHE A 348 -29.19 -4.44 15.16
CA PHE A 348 -30.33 -3.54 15.17
C PHE A 348 -31.47 -4.06 16.02
N GLN A 349 -32.13 -3.15 16.71
CA GLN A 349 -33.45 -3.42 17.28
C GLN A 349 -34.50 -3.31 16.16
N PHE A 350 -35.41 -4.27 16.08
CA PHE A 350 -36.49 -4.27 15.10
C PHE A 350 -37.87 -4.05 15.76
N THR A 351 -38.86 -3.65 14.96
CA THR A 351 -40.28 -3.70 15.35
C THR A 351 -40.74 -5.14 15.53
N PRO A 352 -41.86 -5.40 16.25
CA PRO A 352 -42.44 -6.74 16.34
C PRO A 352 -42.60 -7.39 14.95
N GLY A 353 -42.23 -8.66 14.83
CA GLY A 353 -42.19 -9.37 13.55
C GLY A 353 -40.95 -9.06 12.68
N TYR A 354 -39.97 -8.31 13.19
CA TYR A 354 -38.71 -7.97 12.52
C TYR A 354 -38.85 -7.12 11.25
N ILE A 355 -39.95 -6.39 11.11
CA ILE A 355 -40.35 -5.74 9.85
C ILE A 355 -39.45 -4.53 9.52
N ASN A 356 -39.28 -3.59 10.45
CA ASN A 356 -38.50 -2.37 10.26
C ASN A 356 -37.44 -2.23 11.37
N ILE A 357 -36.33 -1.57 11.04
CA ILE A 357 -35.30 -1.21 12.02
C ILE A 357 -35.80 -0.03 12.87
N LYS A 358 -35.78 -0.18 14.20
CA LYS A 358 -36.07 0.89 15.16
C LYS A 358 -34.84 1.75 15.48
N GLY A 359 -33.67 1.13 15.48
CA GLY A 359 -32.41 1.76 15.87
C GLY A 359 -31.29 0.74 16.07
N VAL A 360 -30.09 1.22 16.39
CA VAL A 360 -28.94 0.35 16.72
C VAL A 360 -29.13 -0.26 18.10
N LEU A 361 -28.93 -1.58 18.22
CA LEU A 361 -29.10 -2.30 19.46
C LEU A 361 -28.02 -1.89 20.48
N LYS A 362 -28.44 -1.67 21.73
CA LYS A 362 -27.55 -1.36 22.84
C LYS A 362 -26.57 -2.50 23.07
N SER A 363 -25.29 -2.19 22.91
CA SER A 363 -24.20 -3.15 23.06
C SER A 363 -23.97 -3.41 24.55
N ALA A 364 -24.02 -4.66 25.00
CA ALA A 364 -23.49 -5.02 26.32
C ALA A 364 -21.97 -4.77 26.31
N PRO A 365 -21.39 -3.98 27.24
CA PRO A 365 -20.04 -3.42 27.07
C PRO A 365 -18.87 -4.40 26.99
N THR A 366 -19.06 -5.71 27.21
CA THR A 366 -17.92 -6.61 27.52
C THR A 366 -17.97 -8.04 26.96
N THR A 367 -19.06 -8.55 26.40
CA THR A 367 -19.15 -10.00 26.10
C THR A 367 -19.11 -10.40 24.63
N SER A 368 -19.47 -9.52 23.70
CA SER A 368 -19.54 -9.87 22.28
C SER A 368 -18.21 -9.68 21.55
N LEU A 369 -17.49 -8.58 21.77
CA LEU A 369 -16.31 -8.23 20.96
C LEU A 369 -15.07 -9.10 21.26
N ASP A 370 -14.80 -9.36 22.54
CA ASP A 370 -13.66 -10.19 22.97
C ASP A 370 -13.83 -11.63 22.49
N ASN A 371 -15.06 -12.16 22.51
CA ASN A 371 -15.38 -13.48 21.97
C ASN A 371 -15.45 -13.50 20.43
N LEU A 372 -15.85 -12.43 19.75
CA LEU A 372 -15.91 -12.39 18.28
C LEU A 372 -14.52 -12.38 17.64
N ILE A 373 -13.59 -11.62 18.22
CA ILE A 373 -12.20 -11.53 17.74
C ILE A 373 -11.43 -12.81 18.08
N LEU A 374 -11.60 -13.36 19.29
CA LEU A 374 -10.89 -14.56 19.75
C LEU A 374 -11.56 -15.90 19.32
N ASN A 375 -12.88 -15.96 19.14
CA ASN A 375 -13.62 -17.21 18.80
C ASN A 375 -14.27 -17.26 17.40
N GLY A 376 -14.53 -16.15 16.70
CA GLY A 376 -15.62 -16.13 15.69
C GLY A 376 -15.38 -15.42 14.35
N SER A 377 -14.19 -14.94 14.07
CA SER A 377 -14.02 -13.85 13.11
C SER A 377 -14.16 -14.27 11.63
N ALA A 378 -15.16 -13.66 10.97
CA ALA A 378 -15.52 -13.73 9.54
C ALA A 378 -15.67 -15.15 8.98
N LEU A 379 -16.75 -15.81 9.39
CA LEU A 379 -17.12 -17.15 8.94
C LEU A 379 -17.10 -17.28 7.41
N PHE A 380 -17.54 -16.27 6.67
CA PHE A 380 -17.43 -16.26 5.21
C PHE A 380 -15.97 -16.44 4.79
N TYR A 381 -15.08 -15.48 5.12
CA TYR A 381 -13.69 -15.52 4.67
C TYR A 381 -12.97 -16.81 5.10
N ARG A 382 -13.13 -17.23 6.35
CA ARG A 382 -12.53 -18.47 6.87
C ARG A 382 -13.04 -19.72 6.16
N ARG A 383 -14.33 -19.80 5.85
CA ARG A 383 -14.91 -20.91 5.06
C ARG A 383 -14.38 -20.87 3.63
N THR A 384 -14.36 -19.69 3.02
CA THR A 384 -13.94 -19.54 1.63
C THR A 384 -12.49 -19.94 1.41
N LEU A 385 -11.60 -19.75 2.39
CA LEU A 385 -10.21 -20.22 2.32
C LEU A 385 -10.02 -21.71 2.65
N GLY A 386 -11.07 -22.45 3.00
CA GLY A 386 -10.97 -23.87 3.34
C GLY A 386 -10.27 -24.16 4.68
N LYS A 387 -10.23 -23.19 5.62
CA LYS A 387 -9.64 -23.39 6.97
C LYS A 387 -10.50 -24.26 7.90
N ARG A 388 -11.55 -24.93 7.40
CA ARG A 388 -12.47 -25.80 8.16
C ARG A 388 -12.53 -27.20 7.52
N LYS A 389 -12.62 -28.24 8.36
CA LYS A 389 -12.75 -29.63 7.92
C LYS A 389 -14.03 -29.80 7.09
N ASN A 390 -13.94 -30.51 5.96
CA ASN A 390 -15.05 -30.83 5.04
C ASN A 390 -15.71 -29.64 4.32
N ILE A 391 -15.08 -28.47 4.28
CA ILE A 391 -15.55 -27.32 3.51
C ILE A 391 -14.50 -26.98 2.45
N ALA A 392 -14.87 -27.12 1.18
CA ALA A 392 -13.94 -26.86 0.07
C ALA A 392 -13.60 -25.37 -0.03
N PRO A 393 -12.34 -24.99 -0.32
CA PRO A 393 -12.03 -23.59 -0.57
C PRO A 393 -12.71 -23.11 -1.86
N ILE A 394 -13.26 -21.89 -1.81
CA ILE A 394 -13.73 -21.15 -2.98
C ILE A 394 -12.85 -19.91 -3.25
N LEU A 395 -11.98 -19.59 -2.29
CA LEU A 395 -10.91 -18.63 -2.40
C LEU A 395 -9.57 -19.29 -2.02
N LYS A 396 -8.48 -18.84 -2.65
CA LYS A 396 -7.10 -19.25 -2.30
C LYS A 396 -6.17 -18.05 -2.31
N LEU A 397 -5.15 -18.08 -1.45
CA LEU A 397 -4.10 -17.07 -1.44
C LEU A 397 -2.80 -17.71 -1.96
N GLU A 398 -2.36 -17.32 -3.16
CA GLU A 398 -1.18 -17.91 -3.79
C GLU A 398 -0.30 -16.85 -4.44
N ASN A 399 1.00 -17.13 -4.54
CA ASN A 399 1.95 -16.25 -5.21
C ASN A 399 1.87 -16.47 -6.72
N ASN A 400 1.34 -15.49 -7.44
CA ASN A 400 1.11 -15.56 -8.89
C ASN A 400 1.63 -14.32 -9.60
N LYS A 401 1.79 -14.42 -10.93
CA LYS A 401 2.17 -13.30 -11.78
C LYS A 401 1.13 -12.19 -11.64
N VAL A 402 1.58 -10.95 -11.47
CA VAL A 402 0.69 -9.78 -11.41
C VAL A 402 -0.02 -9.61 -12.74
N ASN A 403 -1.35 -9.56 -12.69
CA ASN A 403 -2.21 -9.24 -13.82
C ASN A 403 -2.82 -7.86 -13.65
N TYR A 404 -2.98 -7.15 -14.77
CA TYR A 404 -3.58 -5.82 -14.82
C TYR A 404 -4.95 -5.88 -15.47
N VAL A 405 -5.82 -4.92 -15.17
CA VAL A 405 -7.14 -4.79 -15.83
C VAL A 405 -6.94 -4.48 -17.33
N ASN A 406 -5.89 -3.73 -17.65
CA ASN A 406 -5.40 -3.59 -19.00
C ASN A 406 -4.72 -4.88 -19.47
N LYS A 407 -5.50 -5.72 -20.14
CA LYS A 407 -5.07 -7.00 -20.65
C LYS A 407 -3.86 -6.85 -21.59
N ASP A 408 -2.86 -7.71 -21.40
CA ASP A 408 -1.63 -7.78 -22.19
C ASP A 408 -0.74 -6.52 -22.13
N LEU A 409 -0.93 -5.66 -21.11
CA LEU A 409 -0.08 -4.50 -20.87
C LEU A 409 1.39 -4.92 -20.66
N LYS A 410 2.29 -4.35 -21.46
CA LYS A 410 3.74 -4.56 -21.34
C LYS A 410 4.36 -3.43 -20.53
N ILE A 411 5.23 -3.77 -19.58
CA ILE A 411 6.02 -2.77 -18.84
C ILE A 411 7.44 -2.77 -19.40
N LYS A 412 7.96 -1.58 -19.75
CA LYS A 412 9.34 -1.38 -20.20
C LYS A 412 10.04 -0.36 -19.31
N LEU A 413 11.21 -0.68 -18.78
CA LEU A 413 12.04 0.26 -18.05
C LEU A 413 12.91 1.04 -19.06
N THR A 414 12.70 2.35 -19.14
CA THR A 414 13.47 3.22 -20.04
C THR A 414 14.61 3.87 -19.26
N ASN A 415 15.84 3.51 -19.59
CA ASN A 415 17.02 4.11 -18.96
C ASN A 415 17.11 5.60 -19.30
N ILE A 416 17.07 6.46 -18.28
CA ILE A 416 17.21 7.92 -18.41
C ILE A 416 18.55 8.44 -17.88
N GLY A 417 19.37 7.57 -17.28
CA GLY A 417 20.66 7.94 -16.72
C GLY A 417 21.24 6.88 -15.78
N VAL A 418 22.51 7.07 -15.43
CA VAL A 418 23.25 6.16 -14.55
C VAL A 418 23.62 6.88 -13.26
N SER A 419 23.43 6.23 -12.12
CA SER A 419 23.87 6.72 -10.80
C SER A 419 25.14 6.02 -10.36
N ASP A 420 26.04 6.74 -9.70
CA ASP A 420 27.32 6.26 -9.14
C ASP A 420 27.17 5.36 -7.90
N ILE A 421 26.07 4.62 -7.82
CA ILE A 421 25.84 3.61 -6.79
C ILE A 421 26.45 2.29 -7.28
N TYR A 422 27.37 1.74 -6.49
CA TYR A 422 28.02 0.46 -6.75
C TYR A 422 27.47 -0.65 -5.85
N GLY A 423 27.78 -1.90 -6.18
CA GLY A 423 27.35 -3.09 -5.44
C GLY A 423 26.29 -3.87 -6.21
N LYS A 424 25.14 -4.14 -5.57
CA LYS A 424 24.04 -4.90 -6.18
C LYS A 424 23.43 -4.16 -7.38
N SER A 425 22.92 -4.90 -8.35
CA SER A 425 22.30 -4.34 -9.56
C SER A 425 20.90 -3.78 -9.26
N TYR A 426 20.72 -2.48 -9.47
CA TYR A 426 19.49 -1.75 -9.13
C TYR A 426 18.96 -0.94 -10.32
N ALA A 427 17.66 -1.08 -10.56
CA ALA A 427 16.85 -0.19 -11.38
C ALA A 427 16.05 0.71 -10.43
N ILE A 428 16.35 2.01 -10.43
CA ILE A 428 15.72 2.99 -9.56
C ILE A 428 14.58 3.66 -10.32
N ILE A 429 13.37 3.61 -9.76
CA ILE A 429 12.16 4.18 -10.35
C ILE A 429 11.34 4.91 -9.28
N ASP A 430 10.32 5.65 -9.72
CA ASP A 430 9.30 6.21 -8.84
C ASP A 430 8.59 5.12 -8.02
N SER A 431 8.38 5.35 -6.72
CA SER A 431 7.76 4.39 -5.81
C SER A 431 6.30 4.08 -6.16
N ASP A 432 5.53 5.04 -6.69
CA ASP A 432 4.16 4.80 -7.16
C ASP A 432 4.18 3.78 -8.31
N LEU A 433 5.10 3.94 -9.28
CA LEU A 433 5.25 3.00 -10.40
C LEU A 433 5.73 1.62 -9.93
N ALA A 434 6.68 1.57 -8.99
CA ALA A 434 7.13 0.31 -8.41
C ALA A 434 5.99 -0.47 -7.75
N ASN A 435 5.12 0.22 -7.02
CA ASN A 435 3.94 -0.38 -6.40
C ASN A 435 2.98 -0.91 -7.45
N MET A 436 2.68 -0.15 -8.50
CA MET A 436 1.83 -0.62 -9.60
C MET A 436 2.39 -1.88 -10.26
N ILE A 437 3.70 -1.91 -10.60
CA ILE A 437 4.37 -3.06 -11.22
C ILE A 437 4.33 -4.28 -10.30
N TYR A 438 4.49 -4.08 -9.00
CA TYR A 438 4.41 -5.16 -8.00
C TYR A 438 2.96 -5.57 -7.67
N GLY A 439 1.97 -4.93 -8.30
CA GLY A 439 0.56 -5.22 -8.07
C GLY A 439 0.04 -4.72 -6.73
N TYR A 440 0.56 -3.61 -6.20
CA TYR A 440 -0.01 -2.87 -5.07
C TYR A 440 -0.78 -1.62 -5.52
N ASP A 441 -1.53 -1.03 -4.60
CA ASP A 441 -2.12 0.30 -4.78
C ASP A 441 -1.07 1.38 -4.51
N ILE A 442 -1.28 2.58 -5.06
CA ILE A 442 -0.38 3.72 -4.88
C ILE A 442 -0.73 4.61 -3.69
N SER A 443 -1.75 4.25 -2.93
CA SER A 443 -2.20 5.02 -1.79
C SER A 443 -1.11 5.28 -0.75
N ARG A 444 -1.19 6.47 -0.17
CA ARG A 444 -0.24 7.06 0.76
C ARG A 444 -0.89 7.22 2.13
N SER A 445 -0.12 6.94 3.19
CA SER A 445 -0.59 6.97 4.57
C SER A 445 -0.52 8.37 5.17
N ILE A 446 -1.69 8.99 5.36
CA ILE A 446 -1.82 10.35 5.88
C ILE A 446 -2.34 10.24 7.32
N ASN A 447 -1.40 10.05 8.24
CA ASN A 447 -1.75 9.88 9.64
C ASN A 447 -1.92 11.24 10.32
N TYR A 448 -3.00 11.33 11.08
CA TYR A 448 -3.24 12.46 11.97
C TYR A 448 -2.21 12.41 13.11
N ASP A 449 -1.48 13.50 13.29
CA ASP A 449 -0.61 13.70 14.44
C ASP A 449 -1.42 14.28 15.60
N TYR A 450 -1.93 13.38 16.45
CA TYR A 450 -2.64 13.77 17.66
C TYR A 450 -1.72 14.38 18.74
N LYS A 451 -0.40 14.36 18.53
CA LYS A 451 0.63 14.79 19.49
C LYS A 451 0.32 14.32 20.89
N PRO A 452 0.17 13.00 21.14
CA PRO A 452 -0.33 12.49 22.41
C PRO A 452 0.56 12.84 23.61
N PHE A 453 1.81 13.24 23.35
CA PHE A 453 2.81 13.57 24.36
C PHE A 453 3.30 15.01 24.23
N ASP A 454 3.46 15.69 25.36
CA ASP A 454 4.10 17.00 25.46
C ASP A 454 5.63 16.81 25.40
N THR A 455 6.19 16.85 24.20
CA THR A 455 7.62 16.69 23.98
C THR A 455 8.45 17.88 24.48
N SER A 456 7.82 18.99 24.88
CA SER A 456 8.52 20.12 25.49
C SER A 456 8.97 19.85 26.93
N LYS A 457 8.37 18.86 27.59
CA LYS A 457 8.64 18.53 29.00
C LYS A 457 9.04 17.06 29.16
N ILE A 458 10.34 16.82 29.31
CA ILE A 458 10.89 15.49 29.59
C ILE A 458 10.75 15.20 31.09
N ILE A 459 10.06 14.11 31.41
CA ILE A 459 10.04 13.50 32.73
C ILE A 459 11.19 12.47 32.76
N LYS A 460 12.22 12.75 33.56
CA LYS A 460 13.34 11.82 33.76
C LYS A 460 12.96 10.81 34.85
N ARG A 461 12.69 9.55 34.48
CA ARG A 461 12.49 8.43 35.42
C ARG A 461 13.50 7.34 35.12
N ASN A 462 14.56 7.28 35.91
CA ASN A 462 15.74 6.40 35.73
C ASN A 462 16.45 6.62 34.38
N GLN A 463 17.78 6.58 34.39
CA GLN A 463 18.66 7.17 33.37
C GLN A 463 18.59 6.57 31.95
N LEU A 464 17.67 5.66 31.66
CA LEU A 464 17.62 4.88 30.42
C LEU A 464 16.50 5.29 29.46
N PHE A 465 15.42 5.92 29.94
CA PHE A 465 14.29 6.30 29.07
C PHE A 465 13.74 7.70 29.41
N ASN A 466 13.55 8.51 28.37
CA ASN A 466 12.80 9.76 28.48
C ASN A 466 11.30 9.43 28.50
N THR A 467 10.58 9.93 29.51
CA THR A 467 9.12 9.86 29.56
C THR A 467 8.53 11.26 29.36
N TYR A 468 7.28 11.36 28.93
CA TYR A 468 6.62 12.62 28.61
C TYR A 468 5.23 12.67 29.25
N ASN A 469 4.76 13.86 29.59
CA ASN A 469 3.36 14.03 29.98
C ASN A 469 2.46 13.84 28.76
N THR A 470 1.24 13.36 28.97
CA THR A 470 0.22 13.32 27.92
C THR A 470 -0.31 14.73 27.64
N THR A 471 -0.59 15.05 26.38
CA THR A 471 -1.33 16.27 26.02
C THR A 471 -2.83 16.05 26.15
N ASN A 472 -3.58 17.14 26.24
CA ASN A 472 -5.01 17.09 26.01
C ASN A 472 -5.29 16.94 24.51
N TRP A 473 -6.32 16.16 24.16
CA TRP A 473 -6.74 15.97 22.78
C TRP A 473 -6.97 17.30 22.06
N GLN A 474 -6.25 17.52 20.97
CA GLN A 474 -6.35 18.77 20.22
C GLN A 474 -7.67 18.82 19.42
N LYS A 475 -8.34 19.98 19.46
CA LYS A 475 -9.45 20.26 18.54
C LYS A 475 -8.94 20.29 17.10
N GLN A 476 -9.77 19.83 16.18
CA GLN A 476 -9.49 19.80 14.74
C GLN A 476 -9.02 21.17 14.23
N ASN A 477 -7.86 21.22 13.56
CA ASN A 477 -7.37 22.43 12.90
C ASN A 477 -8.00 22.57 11.51
N ILE A 478 -8.86 23.57 11.36
CA ILE A 478 -9.59 23.85 10.11
C ILE A 478 -8.82 24.85 9.22
N ILE A 479 -7.95 25.68 9.81
CA ILE A 479 -7.21 26.75 9.11
C ILE A 479 -6.02 26.17 8.35
N ASP A 480 -5.18 25.39 9.05
CA ASP A 480 -3.98 24.74 8.50
C ASP A 480 -4.03 23.22 8.78
N PRO A 481 -4.94 22.49 8.14
CA PRO A 481 -5.21 21.08 8.46
C PRO A 481 -3.97 20.19 8.35
N TRP A 482 -3.05 20.49 7.42
CA TRP A 482 -1.82 19.73 7.24
C TRP A 482 -0.87 19.79 8.45
N LYS A 483 -0.95 20.82 9.30
CA LYS A 483 -0.11 20.93 10.52
C LYS A 483 -0.46 19.88 11.59
N ASN A 484 -1.60 19.23 11.45
CA ASN A 484 -2.02 18.11 12.29
C ASN A 484 -1.68 16.76 11.64
N THR A 485 -0.69 16.73 10.74
CA THR A 485 -0.13 15.50 10.15
C THR A 485 1.32 15.31 10.54
N TYR A 486 1.84 14.11 10.33
CA TYR A 486 3.28 13.82 10.39
C TYR A 486 4.03 14.25 9.11
N LEU A 487 3.38 14.95 8.17
CA LEU A 487 3.98 15.32 6.89
C LEU A 487 4.77 16.63 6.98
N LYS A 488 5.88 16.72 6.24
CA LYS A 488 6.69 17.94 6.07
C LYS A 488 6.11 18.91 5.04
N SER A 489 5.12 18.50 4.26
CA SER A 489 4.48 19.33 3.24
C SER A 489 2.97 19.09 3.19
N LYS A 490 2.24 20.07 2.63
CA LYS A 490 0.79 20.00 2.39
C LYS A 490 0.43 18.95 1.32
N ASN A 491 1.34 18.68 0.39
CA ASN A 491 1.14 17.70 -0.67
C ASN A 491 1.55 16.30 -0.20
N VAL A 492 0.57 15.42 -0.13
CA VAL A 492 0.72 14.03 0.30
C VAL A 492 1.71 13.28 -0.58
N TYR A 493 1.69 13.48 -1.89
CA TYR A 493 2.60 12.79 -2.82
C TYR A 493 4.04 13.30 -2.73
N ASP A 494 4.29 14.40 -2.02
CA ASP A 494 5.64 14.86 -1.78
C ASP A 494 6.30 14.07 -0.65
N TYR A 495 5.60 13.84 0.47
CA TYR A 495 6.27 13.44 1.69
C TYR A 495 5.58 12.30 2.46
N SER A 496 4.55 11.68 1.90
CA SER A 496 3.82 10.61 2.57
C SER A 496 4.34 9.23 2.20
N PRO A 497 4.63 8.34 3.17
CA PRO A 497 4.94 6.94 2.86
C PRO A 497 3.73 6.26 2.23
N HIS A 498 3.95 5.26 1.37
CA HIS A 498 2.85 4.43 0.88
C HIS A 498 2.30 3.53 1.98
N TYR A 499 1.01 3.17 1.85
CA TYR A 499 0.41 2.16 2.71
C TYR A 499 1.04 0.78 2.53
N TYR A 500 1.45 0.40 1.33
CA TYR A 500 1.82 -0.99 1.01
C TYR A 500 3.31 -1.21 0.81
N TYR A 501 4.10 -0.13 0.80
CA TYR A 501 5.53 -0.20 0.52
C TYR A 501 6.29 1.04 0.99
N ASN A 502 6.97 0.98 2.14
CA ASN A 502 8.20 1.76 2.42
C ASN A 502 8.67 1.64 3.88
N THR A 503 8.75 0.42 4.43
CA THR A 503 9.46 0.25 5.72
C THR A 503 10.97 0.44 5.57
N ILE A 504 11.54 0.24 4.38
CA ILE A 504 13.01 0.22 4.22
C ILE A 504 13.59 1.63 3.94
N PHE A 505 12.81 2.58 3.39
CA PHE A 505 13.31 3.91 3.00
C PHE A 505 12.32 5.05 3.30
N SER A 506 11.57 4.96 4.41
CA SER A 506 10.64 6.03 4.78
C SER A 506 11.39 7.34 5.02
N ASN A 507 10.91 8.43 4.40
CA ASN A 507 11.40 9.78 4.63
C ASN A 507 10.85 10.38 5.93
N SER A 508 9.92 9.70 6.62
CA SER A 508 9.37 10.18 7.88
C SER A 508 10.47 10.21 8.95
N ASN A 509 10.71 11.37 9.58
CA ASN A 509 11.33 11.37 10.90
C ASN A 509 10.43 10.51 11.78
N GLU A 510 10.97 9.43 12.34
CA GLU A 510 10.22 8.45 13.11
C GLU A 510 9.39 9.17 14.19
N PRO A 511 8.04 9.13 14.11
CA PRO A 511 7.21 9.66 15.17
C PRO A 511 7.55 8.92 16.46
N LEU A 512 7.74 9.66 17.54
CA LEU A 512 7.91 9.12 18.89
C LEU A 512 6.79 8.10 19.24
N THR A 513 5.62 8.24 18.62
CA THR A 513 4.48 7.32 18.69
C THR A 513 4.76 5.94 18.08
N ILE A 514 5.57 5.82 17.02
CA ILE A 514 5.94 4.52 16.41
C ILE A 514 6.92 3.75 17.29
N THR A 515 7.80 4.43 18.04
CA THR A 515 8.79 3.81 18.93
C THR A 515 8.27 3.55 20.35
N SER A 516 7.32 4.35 20.84
CA SER A 516 6.76 4.22 22.20
C SER A 516 5.39 3.53 22.26
N SER A 517 4.68 3.45 21.14
CA SER A 517 3.41 2.70 21.05
C SER A 517 3.65 1.48 20.20
N ILE A 518 3.37 0.29 20.73
CA ILE A 518 3.40 -0.96 19.99
C ILE A 518 2.37 -0.82 18.86
N SER A 519 2.81 -0.33 17.70
CA SER A 519 2.00 -0.32 16.50
C SER A 519 2.12 -1.72 15.91
N ILE A 520 1.06 -2.51 16.07
CA ILE A 520 0.90 -3.79 15.42
C ILE A 520 0.69 -3.50 13.93
N ILE A 521 1.78 -3.49 13.17
CA ILE A 521 1.77 -3.22 11.74
C ILE A 521 2.15 -4.54 11.04
N PRO A 522 1.35 -5.03 10.06
CA PRO A 522 1.72 -6.27 9.38
C PRO A 522 3.02 -6.08 8.60
N GLU A 523 3.92 -7.07 8.64
CA GLU A 523 5.23 -7.04 7.98
C GLU A 523 5.09 -6.82 6.46
N LYS A 524 3.99 -7.31 5.89
CA LYS A 524 3.52 -7.02 4.54
C LYS A 524 2.11 -6.49 4.63
N ARG A 525 1.93 -5.19 4.44
CA ARG A 525 0.61 -4.64 4.13
C ARG A 525 0.33 -5.06 2.69
N LEU A 526 -0.26 -6.24 2.50
CA LEU A 526 -0.95 -6.53 1.26
C LEU A 526 -2.26 -5.74 1.32
N GLY A 527 -2.82 -5.29 0.20
CA GLY A 527 -4.21 -4.80 0.19
C GLY A 527 -5.21 -5.83 0.77
N LEU A 528 -4.77 -7.08 0.81
CA LEU A 528 -5.41 -8.20 1.49
C LEU A 528 -5.31 -8.15 3.03
N ALA A 529 -4.62 -7.21 3.68
CA ALA A 529 -4.52 -7.15 5.15
C ALA A 529 -5.87 -6.81 5.81
N ILE A 530 -6.71 -6.04 5.12
CA ILE A 530 -8.13 -5.87 5.48
C ILE A 530 -8.88 -7.20 5.30
N ILE A 531 -8.45 -8.01 4.34
CA ILE A 531 -9.11 -9.25 3.97
C ILE A 531 -8.66 -10.43 4.88
N ASP A 532 -7.40 -10.43 5.28
CA ASP A 532 -6.70 -11.39 6.14
C ASP A 532 -6.37 -10.75 7.50
N LEU A 533 -7.34 -10.00 8.05
CA LEU A 533 -7.31 -9.45 9.42
C LEU A 533 -7.01 -10.50 10.51
N LEU A 534 -7.02 -11.79 10.16
CA LEU A 534 -7.08 -12.93 11.07
C LEU A 534 -5.85 -13.85 11.04
N ASN A 535 -4.97 -13.73 10.05
CA ASN A 535 -3.59 -14.21 10.21
C ASN A 535 -2.78 -13.17 11.00
N LEU A 536 -3.20 -12.98 12.26
CA LEU A 536 -2.50 -12.14 13.25
C LEU A 536 -1.05 -12.60 13.50
N SER A 537 -0.65 -13.78 13.01
CA SER A 537 0.73 -14.28 13.05
C SER A 537 1.73 -13.43 12.25
N ASP A 538 1.28 -12.71 11.21
CA ASP A 538 2.13 -11.87 10.37
C ASP A 538 2.19 -10.41 10.85
N TYR A 539 1.43 -10.11 11.90
CA TYR A 539 1.45 -8.83 12.58
C TYR A 539 2.55 -8.85 13.63
N LYS A 540 3.76 -8.47 13.20
CA LYS A 540 4.89 -8.29 14.10
C LYS A 540 4.80 -6.91 14.76
N THR A 541 5.09 -6.85 16.05
CA THR A 541 5.40 -5.59 16.72
C THR A 541 6.63 -4.98 16.05
N ALA A 542 6.49 -3.78 15.48
CA ALA A 542 7.43 -3.24 14.51
C ALA A 542 8.86 -3.02 15.05
N ILE A 543 9.84 -3.69 14.42
CA ILE A 543 11.04 -3.20 13.71
C ILE A 543 11.75 -4.49 13.24
N SER A 544 11.50 -4.96 12.02
CA SER A 544 12.21 -6.10 11.44
C SER A 544 12.61 -5.81 10.01
N ASN A 545 13.84 -6.20 9.62
CA ASN A 545 14.40 -6.06 8.27
C ASN A 545 14.61 -4.60 7.78
N VAL A 546 15.02 -3.69 8.68
CA VAL A 546 15.48 -2.36 8.25
C VAL A 546 16.89 -2.47 7.67
N ASN A 547 16.98 -2.56 6.34
CA ASN A 547 18.25 -2.49 5.61
C ASN A 547 18.59 -1.02 5.34
N PHE A 548 19.41 -0.43 6.20
CA PHE A 548 19.90 0.93 5.98
C PHE A 548 20.94 0.94 4.85
N ILE A 549 20.48 1.09 3.60
CA ILE A 549 21.38 1.20 2.45
C ILE A 549 22.34 2.39 2.60
N ASN A 550 21.94 3.46 3.30
CA ASN A 550 22.85 4.56 3.61
C ASN A 550 24.04 4.09 4.50
N GLN A 551 23.81 3.20 5.46
CA GLN A 551 24.89 2.59 6.24
C GLN A 551 25.75 1.66 5.37
N THR A 552 25.13 0.88 4.47
CA THR A 552 25.88 0.06 3.51
C THR A 552 26.73 0.93 2.56
N LYS A 553 26.21 2.07 2.11
CA LYS A 553 26.94 3.04 1.30
C LYS A 553 28.07 3.66 2.07
N GLN A 554 27.83 4.13 3.30
CA GLN A 554 28.88 4.67 4.17
C GLN A 554 29.98 3.65 4.42
N LEU A 555 29.61 2.38 4.60
CA LEU A 555 30.56 1.27 4.72
C LEU A 555 31.36 1.06 3.42
N ILE A 556 30.71 1.06 2.25
CA ILE A 556 31.40 0.95 0.96
C ILE A 556 32.32 2.16 0.73
N ASP A 557 31.88 3.39 1.01
CA ASP A 557 32.69 4.60 0.89
C ASP A 557 33.89 4.56 1.84
N GLN A 558 33.70 4.08 3.07
CA GLN A 558 34.78 3.86 4.03
C GLN A 558 35.76 2.80 3.54
N LEU A 559 35.28 1.66 3.03
CA LEU A 559 36.11 0.60 2.46
C LEU A 559 36.90 1.10 1.25
N THR A 560 36.27 1.82 0.33
CA THR A 560 36.93 2.42 -0.83
C THR A 560 38.01 3.42 -0.41
N LYS A 561 37.70 4.33 0.52
CA LYS A 561 38.71 5.27 1.06
C LYS A 561 39.87 4.54 1.73
N THR A 562 39.57 3.50 2.51
CA THR A 562 40.60 2.69 3.18
C THR A 562 41.49 1.98 2.16
N SER A 563 40.90 1.40 1.11
CA SER A 563 41.63 0.77 0.01
C SER A 563 42.52 1.77 -0.74
N ILE A 564 42.04 3.00 -0.99
CA ILE A 564 42.85 4.08 -1.59
C ILE A 564 44.01 4.43 -0.67
N TYR A 565 43.80 4.58 0.65
CA TYR A 565 44.88 4.86 1.59
C TYR A 565 45.92 3.74 1.63
N ILE A 566 45.50 2.47 1.62
CA ILE A 566 46.40 1.32 1.56
C ILE A 566 47.23 1.38 0.27
N ALA A 567 46.61 1.66 -0.88
CA ALA A 567 47.31 1.79 -2.15
C ALA A 567 48.36 2.91 -2.12
N ILE A 568 48.02 4.08 -1.56
CA ILE A 568 48.94 5.21 -1.39
C ILE A 568 50.12 4.82 -0.49
N ILE A 569 49.88 4.13 0.63
CA ILE A 569 50.93 3.65 1.55
C ILE A 569 51.87 2.67 0.83
N ILE A 570 51.34 1.74 0.05
CA ILE A 570 52.16 0.77 -0.72
C ILE A 570 53.04 1.52 -1.73
N ILE A 571 52.46 2.44 -2.50
CA ILE A 571 53.20 3.23 -3.51
C ILE A 571 54.31 4.07 -2.84
N THR A 572 54.00 4.73 -1.73
CA THR A 572 55.00 5.54 -1.00
C THR A 572 56.09 4.67 -0.37
N ALA A 573 55.77 3.50 0.17
CA ALA A 573 56.77 2.56 0.70
C ALA A 573 57.71 2.04 -0.40
N ILE A 574 57.16 1.71 -1.58
CA ILE A 574 57.96 1.29 -2.74
C ILE A 574 58.86 2.45 -3.20
N SER A 575 58.31 3.66 -3.30
CA SER A 575 59.08 4.84 -3.67
C SER A 575 60.21 5.14 -2.69
N LEU A 576 59.96 5.08 -1.37
CA LEU A 576 60.97 5.27 -0.33
C LEU A 576 62.05 4.18 -0.37
N SER A 577 61.65 2.92 -0.54
CA SER A 577 62.59 1.80 -0.66
C SER A 577 63.47 1.94 -1.90
N ALA A 578 62.89 2.34 -3.03
CA ALA A 578 63.63 2.61 -4.26
C ALA A 578 64.61 3.79 -4.09
N SER A 579 64.18 4.89 -3.47
CA SER A 579 65.05 6.03 -3.17
C SER A 579 66.21 5.66 -2.24
N LEU A 580 65.94 4.88 -1.18
CA LEU A 580 66.98 4.38 -0.27
C LEU A 580 67.96 3.45 -0.98
N LEU A 581 67.46 2.55 -1.85
CA LEU A 581 68.29 1.65 -2.64
C LEU A 581 69.20 2.44 -3.59
N ILE A 582 68.66 3.43 -4.31
CA ILE A 582 69.45 4.31 -5.18
C ILE A 582 70.54 5.01 -4.37
N MET A 583 70.19 5.61 -3.23
CA MET A 583 71.16 6.30 -2.36
C MET A 583 72.26 5.36 -1.85
N LEU A 584 71.91 4.11 -1.49
CA LEU A 584 72.86 3.10 -1.04
C LEU A 584 73.82 2.70 -2.17
N ILE A 585 73.29 2.45 -3.39
CA ILE A 585 74.09 2.13 -4.57
C ILE A 585 75.03 3.30 -4.89
N THR A 586 74.54 4.55 -4.89
CA THR A 586 75.37 5.73 -5.14
C THR A 586 76.48 5.87 -4.09
N ASN A 587 76.18 5.64 -2.80
CA ASN A 587 77.18 5.69 -1.74
C ASN A 587 78.25 4.59 -1.88
N ILE A 588 77.85 3.35 -2.23
CA ILE A 588 78.80 2.26 -2.49
C ILE A 588 79.70 2.61 -3.68
N TYR A 589 79.11 3.14 -4.76
CA TYR A 589 79.87 3.54 -5.95
C TYR A 589 80.87 4.66 -5.63
N ILE A 590 80.45 5.71 -4.92
CA ILE A 590 81.33 6.80 -4.47
C ILE A 590 82.43 6.28 -3.54
N SER A 591 82.11 5.35 -2.64
CA SER A 591 83.10 4.74 -1.73
C SER A 591 84.13 3.92 -2.49
N GLN A 592 83.72 3.10 -3.45
CA GLN A 592 84.64 2.35 -4.31
C GLN A 592 85.53 3.29 -5.13
N TYR A 593 84.95 4.37 -5.67
CA TYR A 593 85.71 5.40 -6.38
C TYR A 593 86.72 6.12 -5.48
N LYS A 594 86.36 6.42 -4.23
CA LYS A 594 87.28 6.99 -3.23
C LYS A 594 88.42 6.02 -2.90
N SER A 595 88.12 4.75 -2.65
CA SER A 595 89.13 3.73 -2.38
C SER A 595 90.07 3.54 -3.58
N PHE A 596 89.54 3.56 -4.80
CA PHE A 596 90.32 3.52 -6.04
C PHE A 596 91.21 4.76 -6.22
N MET A 597 90.69 5.96 -5.96
CA MET A 597 91.45 7.21 -5.95
C MET A 597 92.58 7.21 -4.90
N ILE A 598 92.33 6.68 -3.71
CA ILE A 598 93.35 6.54 -2.65
C ILE A 598 94.42 5.53 -3.08
N MET A 599 94.03 4.41 -3.70
CA MET A 599 94.96 3.43 -4.26
C MET A 599 95.84 4.04 -5.35
N LEU A 600 95.25 4.77 -6.31
CA LEU A 600 95.99 5.47 -7.37
C LEU A 600 96.97 6.51 -6.81
N ARG A 601 96.55 7.28 -5.79
CA ARG A 601 97.44 8.20 -5.07
C ARG A 601 98.58 7.48 -4.35
N SER A 602 98.31 6.32 -3.75
CA SER A 602 99.33 5.50 -3.08
C SER A 602 100.33 4.86 -4.04
N MET A 603 99.95 4.69 -5.31
CA MET A 603 100.82 4.21 -6.40
C MET A 603 101.57 5.34 -7.12
N GLY A 604 101.47 6.59 -6.67
CA GLY A 604 102.26 7.72 -7.17
C GLY A 604 101.61 8.53 -8.29
N HIS A 605 100.34 8.30 -8.64
CA HIS A 605 99.63 9.15 -9.60
C HIS A 605 99.22 10.48 -8.95
N THR A 606 99.81 11.59 -9.41
CA THR A 606 99.36 12.96 -9.08
C THR A 606 98.27 13.41 -10.06
N ASN A 607 97.36 14.28 -9.60
CA ASN A 607 96.09 14.71 -10.24
C ASN A 607 96.18 15.31 -11.67
N LYS A 608 97.30 15.20 -12.41
CA LYS A 608 97.51 15.80 -13.73
C LYS A 608 97.43 14.85 -14.93
N GLN A 609 97.02 13.59 -14.76
CA GLN A 609 96.91 12.65 -15.88
C GLN A 609 95.62 11.82 -15.84
N PHE A 610 94.47 12.48 -15.78
CA PHE A 610 93.20 11.88 -16.16
C PHE A 610 92.44 12.88 -17.06
N ASP A 611 92.96 13.06 -18.27
CA ASP A 611 92.13 13.45 -19.41
C ASP A 611 91.84 12.20 -20.25
N MET A 612 90.57 12.10 -20.64
CA MET A 612 89.95 11.24 -21.66
C MET A 612 89.08 10.04 -21.24
N PHE A 613 87.85 10.17 -21.76
CA PHE A 613 86.68 9.30 -21.94
C PHE A 613 85.72 9.12 -20.76
#